data_AF-A0A7C4F9I8-F1
#
_entry.id   AF-A0A7C4F9I8-F1
#
_cell.length_a   1.000
_cell.length_b   1.000
_cell.length_c   1.000
_cell.angle_alpha   90.00
_cell.angle_beta   90.00
_cell.angle_gamma   90.00
#
_symmetry.space_group_name_H-M   'P 1'
#
loop_
_entity.id
_entity.type
_entity.pdbx_description
1 polymer ?
#
loop_
_entity_poly.entity_id
_entity_poly.type
_entity_poly.pdbx_seq_one_letter_code
_entity_poly.pdbx_strand_id
1 'polypeptide(L)'
;LVLELEGPASLLRQTERYGTRLAKLLPLVVGAERWRVSARARTRRGPVLFELSSGGAPPLPEPRPPEAVEFDSGLEREFYRSFLALGSGWEVLREPEPLVVGNSVLIPDFAFEKGGCRVYMEVVGFWTPSYLRRKLERLRALRDVVMIVAVDEEGACAHGFAELPHTVITFRRKIPIDRVYRLLKALEPPSPAASPSAPARAPPPEALKLLEGVEEEPLQRVLERLSSLGLSEEECYSAIAAAGLIVEWRGLDPGKAVVKRAPGRSGSGRSAQEPGG
;
A
#
# COMPACT_ATOMS: atom_id res chain seq x y z
N LEU A 1 3.68 17.88 21.55
CA LEU A 1 3.33 16.52 21.11
C LEU A 1 4.04 15.53 22.02
N VAL A 2 3.32 14.57 22.62
CA VAL A 2 3.93 13.46 23.38
C VAL A 2 3.64 12.19 22.59
N LEU A 3 4.68 11.43 22.27
CA LEU A 3 4.58 10.21 21.49
C LEU A 3 4.79 9.02 22.43
N GLU A 4 3.72 8.25 22.68
CA GLU A 4 3.78 7.05 23.51
C GLU A 4 4.03 5.82 22.64
N LEU A 5 5.16 5.15 22.86
CA LEU A 5 5.55 3.91 22.19
C LEU A 5 5.44 2.73 23.15
N GLU A 6 4.98 1.59 22.65
CA GLU A 6 5.00 0.36 23.44
C GLU A 6 6.42 -0.18 23.53
N GLY A 7 6.86 -0.53 24.74
CA GLY A 7 8.17 -1.15 24.91
C GLY A 7 8.19 -2.59 24.38
N PRO A 8 9.35 -3.15 24.01
CA PRO A 8 9.45 -4.51 23.46
C PRO A 8 8.95 -5.60 24.41
N ALA A 9 9.01 -5.34 25.72
CA ALA A 9 8.46 -6.23 26.74
C ALA A 9 6.93 -6.33 26.74
N SER A 10 6.24 -5.45 26.01
CA SER A 10 4.77 -5.50 25.82
C SER A 10 4.36 -6.53 24.78
N LEU A 11 5.31 -7.02 23.97
CA LEU A 11 5.10 -8.04 22.95
C LEU A 11 5.38 -9.43 23.53
N LEU A 12 4.50 -10.41 23.27
CA LEU A 12 4.68 -11.80 23.69
C LEU A 12 5.59 -12.60 22.73
N ARG A 13 5.85 -12.08 21.51
CA ARG A 13 6.68 -12.71 20.47
C ARG A 13 7.49 -11.64 19.72
N GLN A 14 8.65 -12.01 19.20
CA GLN A 14 9.58 -11.14 18.43
C GLN A 14 10.07 -9.87 19.15
N THR A 15 10.19 -9.91 20.48
CA THR A 15 10.66 -8.81 21.33
C THR A 15 12.03 -8.26 20.91
N GLU A 16 12.96 -9.12 20.47
CA GLU A 16 14.30 -8.70 20.01
C GLU A 16 14.28 -7.92 18.69
N ARG A 17 13.44 -8.33 17.73
CA ARG A 17 13.31 -7.63 16.43
C ARG A 17 12.70 -6.25 16.61
N TYR A 18 11.59 -6.18 17.36
CA TYR A 18 10.94 -4.91 17.66
C TYR A 18 11.83 -4.01 18.54
N GLY A 19 12.51 -4.58 19.53
CA GLY A 19 13.45 -3.84 20.37
C GLY A 19 14.61 -3.23 19.59
N THR A 20 15.14 -3.95 18.61
CA THR A 20 16.19 -3.45 17.73
C THR A 20 15.69 -2.30 16.85
N ARG A 21 14.46 -2.38 16.31
CA ARG A 21 13.85 -1.29 15.53
C ARG A 21 13.54 -0.07 16.38
N LEU A 22 12.96 -0.26 17.57
CA LEU A 22 12.71 0.82 18.53
C LEU A 22 14.01 1.54 18.92
N ALA A 23 15.11 0.80 19.09
CA ALA A 23 16.41 1.40 19.37
C ALA A 23 16.93 2.29 18.23
N LYS A 24 16.59 2.00 16.97
CA LYS A 24 16.95 2.84 15.81
C LYS A 24 16.26 4.21 15.82
N LEU A 25 15.17 4.38 16.58
CA LEU A 25 14.50 5.69 16.74
C LEU A 25 15.23 6.61 17.72
N LEU A 26 15.96 6.07 18.70
CA LEU A 26 16.60 6.88 19.73
C LEU A 26 17.62 7.90 19.18
N PRO A 27 18.50 7.57 18.21
CA PRO A 27 19.40 8.55 17.61
C PRO A 27 18.66 9.76 17.00
N LEU A 28 17.51 9.53 16.35
CA LEU A 28 16.69 10.60 15.76
C LEU A 28 16.14 11.55 16.83
N VAL A 29 15.64 10.99 17.95
CA VAL A 29 15.10 11.78 19.06
C VAL A 29 16.19 12.60 19.75
N VAL A 30 17.35 11.98 19.98
CA VAL A 30 18.50 12.62 20.65
C VAL A 30 19.12 13.72 19.80
N GLY A 31 19.03 13.62 18.48
CA GLY A 31 19.50 14.64 17.54
C GLY A 31 18.67 15.92 17.51
N ALA A 32 17.48 15.94 18.14
CA ALA A 32 16.67 17.15 18.23
C ALA A 32 17.25 18.15 19.25
N GLU A 33 17.05 19.46 19.04
CA GLU A 33 17.52 20.50 19.98
C GLU A 33 16.92 20.35 21.40
N ARG A 34 15.65 19.93 21.48
CA ARG A 34 14.92 19.73 22.73
C ARG A 34 14.19 18.41 22.69
N TRP A 35 14.55 17.52 23.61
CA TRP A 35 13.91 16.22 23.74
C TRP A 35 13.81 15.78 25.19
N ARG A 36 12.83 14.91 25.46
CA ARG A 36 12.67 14.17 26.71
C ARG A 36 12.17 12.77 26.38
N VAL A 37 12.79 11.75 26.95
CA VAL A 37 12.37 10.35 26.83
C VAL A 37 12.13 9.82 28.25
N SER A 38 10.94 9.28 28.48
CA SER A 38 10.60 8.57 29.72
C SER A 38 10.18 7.15 29.38
N ALA A 39 10.76 6.15 30.05
CA ALA A 39 10.49 4.74 29.81
C ALA A 39 10.25 4.00 31.12
N ARG A 40 9.15 3.24 31.20
CA ARG A 40 8.90 2.32 32.31
C ARG A 40 9.58 0.98 32.00
N ALA A 41 10.54 0.60 32.84
CA ALA A 41 11.28 -0.65 32.68
C ALA A 41 11.09 -1.55 33.90
N ARG A 42 11.23 -2.88 33.69
CA ARG A 42 11.21 -3.85 34.79
C ARG A 42 12.61 -4.42 34.96
N THR A 43 13.18 -4.25 36.13
CA THR A 43 14.51 -4.76 36.48
C THR A 43 14.37 -5.91 37.47
N ARG A 44 15.48 -6.60 37.76
CA ARG A 44 15.53 -7.61 38.84
C ARG A 44 15.15 -7.04 40.21
N ARG A 45 15.26 -5.73 40.41
CA ARG A 45 14.93 -5.02 41.65
C ARG A 45 13.51 -4.46 41.68
N GLY A 46 12.72 -4.66 40.62
CA GLY A 46 11.37 -4.13 40.50
C GLY A 46 11.18 -3.16 39.32
N PRO A 47 9.97 -2.58 39.19
CA PRO A 47 9.69 -1.56 38.18
C PRO A 47 10.46 -0.28 38.48
N VAL A 48 10.99 0.35 37.43
CA VAL A 48 11.70 1.63 37.49
C VAL A 48 11.21 2.53 36.38
N LEU A 49 11.25 3.85 36.61
CA LEU A 49 11.05 4.86 35.59
C LEU A 49 12.42 5.43 35.20
N PHE A 50 12.76 5.33 33.92
CA PHE A 50 13.96 5.91 33.35
C PHE A 50 13.58 7.20 32.64
N GLU A 51 14.29 8.30 32.91
CA GLU A 51 14.05 9.59 32.27
C GLU A 51 15.37 10.20 31.80
N LEU A 52 15.38 10.69 30.57
CA LEU A 52 16.48 11.46 29.99
C LEU A 52 15.92 12.66 29.25
N SER A 53 16.72 13.72 29.16
CA SER A 53 16.38 14.92 28.38
C SER A 53 17.64 15.60 27.86
N SER A 54 17.49 16.47 26.86
CA SER A 54 18.63 17.19 26.27
C SER A 54 19.43 18.02 27.28
N GLY A 55 18.83 18.44 28.40
CA GLY A 55 19.52 19.20 29.46
C GLY A 55 20.22 18.35 30.53
N GLY A 56 20.00 17.03 30.55
CA GLY A 56 20.53 16.13 31.60
C GLY A 56 21.11 14.82 31.08
N ALA A 57 21.21 14.65 29.77
CA ALA A 57 21.78 13.46 29.16
C ALA A 57 23.32 13.49 29.23
N PRO A 58 23.97 12.33 29.42
CA PRO A 58 25.42 12.22 29.24
C PRO A 58 25.78 12.45 27.75
N PRO A 59 27.08 12.53 27.40
CA PRO A 59 27.48 12.50 25.99
C PRO A 59 26.87 11.29 25.28
N LEU A 60 26.05 11.55 24.27
CA LEU A 60 25.39 10.53 23.46
C LEU A 60 26.06 10.43 22.08
N PRO A 61 26.01 9.26 21.42
CA PRO A 61 26.54 9.11 20.07
C PRO A 61 25.88 10.09 19.10
N GLU A 62 26.65 10.54 18.11
CA GLU A 62 26.08 11.38 17.06
C GLU A 62 24.93 10.67 16.34
N PRO A 63 23.83 11.38 16.05
CA PRO A 63 22.73 10.85 15.27
C PRO A 63 23.24 10.43 13.90
N ARG A 64 23.19 9.15 13.59
CA ARG A 64 23.30 8.70 12.19
C ARG A 64 21.90 8.75 11.58
N PRO A 65 21.73 9.36 10.39
CA PRO A 65 20.48 9.25 9.67
C PRO A 65 20.19 7.76 9.46
N PRO A 66 18.95 7.31 9.69
CA PRO A 66 18.59 5.91 9.48
C PRO A 66 18.88 5.54 8.02
N GLU A 67 19.43 4.34 7.82
CA GLU A 67 19.45 3.70 6.51
C GLU A 67 18.01 3.61 5.98
N ALA A 68 17.84 3.63 4.65
CA ALA A 68 16.56 3.74 3.96
C ALA A 68 15.44 2.91 4.60
N VAL A 69 14.23 3.50 4.70
CA VAL A 69 13.06 2.92 5.38
C VAL A 69 12.66 1.57 4.75
N GLU A 70 13.11 0.48 5.38
CA GLU A 70 12.70 -0.87 5.04
C GLU A 70 11.22 -1.08 5.36
N PHE A 71 10.55 -1.96 4.62
CA PHE A 71 9.19 -2.40 4.99
C PHE A 71 9.16 -3.02 6.39
N ASP A 72 8.11 -2.71 7.14
CA ASP A 72 7.95 -3.24 8.48
C ASP A 72 7.68 -4.74 8.46
N SER A 73 7.00 -5.24 7.42
CA SER A 73 6.81 -6.67 7.21
C SER A 73 7.11 -7.15 5.78
N GLY A 74 7.38 -8.46 5.66
CA GLY A 74 7.44 -9.11 4.35
C GLY A 74 6.10 -9.07 3.61
N LEU A 75 5.00 -9.01 4.36
CA LEU A 75 3.64 -8.96 3.83
C LEU A 75 3.35 -7.63 3.13
N GLU A 76 3.67 -6.50 3.77
CA GLU A 76 3.58 -5.16 3.17
C GLU A 76 4.47 -5.05 1.93
N ARG A 77 5.71 -5.56 2.02
CA ARG A 77 6.65 -5.55 0.89
C ARG A 77 6.11 -6.30 -0.32
N GLU A 78 5.59 -7.50 -0.08
CA GLU A 78 5.02 -8.32 -1.14
C GLU A 78 3.78 -7.66 -1.73
N PHE A 79 2.89 -7.13 -0.89
CA PHE A 79 1.70 -6.41 -1.34
C PHE A 79 2.07 -5.19 -2.19
N TYR A 80 2.96 -4.32 -1.71
CA TYR A 80 3.37 -3.11 -2.42
C TYR A 80 3.95 -3.44 -3.80
N ARG A 81 4.90 -4.38 -3.88
CA ARG A 81 5.47 -4.84 -5.16
C ARG A 81 4.40 -5.36 -6.11
N SER A 82 3.50 -6.18 -5.59
CA SER A 82 2.46 -6.79 -6.40
C SER A 82 1.37 -5.79 -6.80
N PHE A 83 1.14 -4.74 -6.01
CA PHE A 83 0.22 -3.65 -6.32
C PHE A 83 0.79 -2.74 -7.42
N LEU A 84 2.07 -2.38 -7.35
CA LEU A 84 2.75 -1.65 -8.43
C LEU A 84 2.67 -2.41 -9.75
N ALA A 85 2.92 -3.72 -9.72
CA ALA A 85 2.82 -4.61 -10.88
C ALA A 85 1.40 -4.67 -11.48
N LEU A 86 0.35 -4.15 -10.82
CA LEU A 86 -1.00 -4.09 -11.42
C LEU A 86 -1.11 -3.06 -12.55
N GLY A 87 -0.28 -2.00 -12.55
CA GLY A 87 -0.44 -0.88 -13.48
C GLY A 87 -1.83 -0.23 -13.39
N SER A 88 -2.40 -0.14 -12.18
CA SER A 88 -3.81 0.22 -11.96
C SER A 88 -4.16 1.69 -12.23
N GLY A 89 -3.14 2.53 -12.44
CA GLY A 89 -3.26 3.99 -12.49
C GLY A 89 -3.55 4.63 -11.13
N TRP A 90 -3.52 3.86 -10.05
CA TRP A 90 -3.52 4.38 -8.67
C TRP A 90 -2.08 4.57 -8.22
N GLU A 91 -1.76 5.76 -7.72
CA GLU A 91 -0.52 5.99 -7.00
C GLU A 91 -0.62 5.32 -5.61
N VAL A 92 0.44 4.67 -5.15
CA VAL A 92 0.50 4.05 -3.83
C VAL A 92 1.63 4.66 -3.00
N LEU A 93 1.27 5.24 -1.87
CA LEU A 93 2.18 5.82 -0.89
C LEU A 93 2.33 4.86 0.29
N ARG A 94 3.56 4.68 0.76
CA ARG A 94 3.87 3.96 2.01
C ARG A 94 3.91 4.94 3.17
N GLU A 95 3.44 4.51 4.34
CA GLU A 95 3.50 5.29 5.59
C GLU A 95 3.08 6.77 5.35
N PRO A 96 1.88 7.02 4.79
CA PRO A 96 1.39 8.35 4.46
C PRO A 96 1.26 9.23 5.71
N GLU A 97 0.80 10.47 5.53
CA GLU A 97 0.70 11.41 6.64
C GLU A 97 -0.19 10.89 7.79
N PRO A 98 0.13 11.24 9.05
CA PRO A 98 -0.64 10.78 10.20
C PRO A 98 -2.08 11.28 10.18
N LEU A 99 -3.02 10.37 10.41
CA LEU A 99 -4.43 10.65 10.62
C LEU A 99 -4.71 10.95 12.10
N VAL A 100 -5.39 12.05 12.38
CA VAL A 100 -5.74 12.44 13.75
C VAL A 100 -6.98 11.65 14.21
N VAL A 101 -6.87 10.98 15.35
CA VAL A 101 -7.95 10.21 15.98
C VAL A 101 -8.07 10.65 17.44
N GLY A 102 -9.02 11.55 17.72
CA GLY A 102 -9.16 12.16 19.03
C GLY A 102 -7.86 12.85 19.47
N ASN A 103 -7.28 12.39 20.57
CA ASN A 103 -6.01 12.90 21.10
C ASN A 103 -4.79 12.07 20.68
N SER A 104 -4.94 11.20 19.68
CA SER A 104 -3.90 10.31 19.19
C SER A 104 -3.76 10.42 17.67
N VAL A 105 -2.69 9.83 17.13
CA VAL A 105 -2.49 9.72 15.68
C VAL A 105 -2.44 8.25 15.27
N LEU A 106 -2.93 7.97 14.07
CA LEU A 106 -2.81 6.70 13.38
C LEU A 106 -2.06 6.96 12.07
N ILE A 107 -0.96 6.25 11.84
CA ILE A 107 -0.24 6.30 10.55
C ILE A 107 -0.62 5.02 9.81
N PRO A 108 -1.37 5.11 8.70
CA PRO A 108 -1.71 3.95 7.89
C PRO A 108 -0.47 3.28 7.28
N ASP A 109 -0.56 2.01 6.89
CA ASP A 109 0.51 1.35 6.14
C ASP A 109 0.61 1.87 4.69
N PHE A 110 -0.54 2.13 4.06
CA PHE A 110 -0.64 2.61 2.68
C PHE A 110 -1.70 3.71 2.50
N ALA A 111 -1.48 4.57 1.50
CA ALA A 111 -2.53 5.37 0.88
C ALA A 111 -2.53 5.15 -0.64
N PHE A 112 -3.72 5.11 -1.24
CA PHE A 112 -3.92 5.03 -2.68
C PHE A 112 -4.56 6.32 -3.18
N GLU A 113 -4.02 6.88 -4.26
CA GLU A 113 -4.50 8.13 -4.83
C GLU A 113 -4.79 7.98 -6.33
N LYS A 114 -5.96 8.48 -6.76
CA LYS A 114 -6.32 8.59 -8.17
C LYS A 114 -7.41 9.64 -8.39
N GLY A 115 -7.16 10.60 -9.27
CA GLY A 115 -8.17 11.59 -9.69
C GLY A 115 -8.78 12.39 -8.54
N GLY A 116 -7.98 12.74 -7.52
CA GLY A 116 -8.44 13.45 -6.32
C GLY A 116 -9.17 12.59 -5.28
N CYS A 117 -9.35 11.28 -5.56
CA CYS A 117 -9.82 10.32 -4.57
C CYS A 117 -8.63 9.72 -3.82
N ARG A 118 -8.78 9.59 -2.50
CA ARG A 118 -7.77 9.03 -1.60
C ARG A 118 -8.37 7.96 -0.71
N VAL A 119 -7.73 6.81 -0.68
CA VAL A 119 -8.14 5.65 0.13
C VAL A 119 -6.96 5.18 0.96
N TYR A 120 -7.13 5.14 2.28
CA TYR A 120 -6.13 4.62 3.19
C TYR A 120 -6.29 3.11 3.36
N MET A 121 -5.18 2.42 3.66
CA MET A 121 -5.22 1.02 3.98
C MET A 121 -4.30 0.68 5.14
N GLU A 122 -4.84 -0.12 6.07
CA GLU A 122 -4.14 -0.63 7.23
C GLU A 122 -4.05 -2.15 7.19
N VAL A 123 -2.85 -2.69 7.39
CA VAL A 123 -2.57 -4.12 7.47
C VAL A 123 -2.44 -4.53 8.94
N VAL A 124 -3.38 -5.35 9.38
CA VAL A 124 -3.43 -5.92 10.72
C VAL A 124 -2.99 -7.38 10.65
N GLY A 125 -1.69 -7.59 10.83
CA GLY A 125 -1.09 -8.93 10.96
C GLY A 125 -1.26 -9.57 12.34
N PHE A 126 -0.45 -10.59 12.63
CA PHE A 126 -0.47 -11.28 13.92
C PHE A 126 0.18 -10.42 15.03
N TRP A 127 -0.64 -9.98 15.98
CA TRP A 127 -0.22 -9.16 17.12
C TRP A 127 -0.85 -9.66 18.42
N THR A 128 -0.42 -9.09 19.56
CA THR A 128 -1.00 -9.46 20.85
C THR A 128 -2.48 -9.03 20.93
N PRO A 129 -3.34 -9.76 21.65
CA PRO A 129 -4.75 -9.37 21.81
C PRO A 129 -4.93 -7.96 22.38
N SER A 130 -4.01 -7.51 23.24
CA SER A 130 -4.05 -6.16 23.82
C SER A 130 -3.71 -5.08 22.79
N TYR A 131 -2.74 -5.32 21.90
CA TYR A 131 -2.42 -4.43 20.78
C TYR A 131 -3.60 -4.35 19.81
N LEU A 132 -4.18 -5.50 19.43
CA LEU A 132 -5.31 -5.56 18.50
C LEU A 132 -6.53 -4.80 19.02
N ARG A 133 -6.85 -4.92 20.32
CA ARG A 133 -7.93 -4.14 20.95
C ARG A 133 -7.72 -2.63 20.85
N ARG A 134 -6.53 -2.13 21.18
CA ARG A 134 -6.22 -0.69 21.08
C ARG A 134 -6.26 -0.20 19.64
N LYS A 135 -5.72 -0.98 18.70
CA LYS A 135 -5.74 -0.66 17.27
C LYS A 135 -7.16 -0.60 16.74
N LEU A 136 -8.00 -1.56 17.15
CA LEU A 136 -9.42 -1.60 16.84
C LEU A 136 -10.17 -0.39 17.41
N GLU A 137 -9.89 0.04 18.64
CA GLU A 137 -10.49 1.26 19.21
C GLU A 137 -10.14 2.51 18.40
N ARG A 138 -8.88 2.66 17.98
CA ARG A 138 -8.44 3.77 17.12
C ARG A 138 -9.14 3.73 15.76
N LEU A 139 -9.17 2.56 15.11
CA LEU A 139 -9.88 2.37 13.85
C LEU A 139 -11.39 2.66 14.02
N ARG A 140 -12.02 2.20 15.11
CA ARG A 140 -13.44 2.50 15.42
C ARG A 140 -13.70 3.98 15.65
N ALA A 141 -12.73 4.76 16.14
CA ALA A 141 -12.87 6.19 16.39
C ALA A 141 -12.53 7.06 15.17
N LEU A 142 -11.84 6.51 14.17
CA LEU A 142 -11.48 7.22 12.94
C LEU A 142 -12.73 7.56 12.12
N ARG A 143 -12.83 8.81 11.67
CA ARG A 143 -13.94 9.38 10.90
C ARG A 143 -13.40 10.11 9.68
N ASP A 144 -14.30 10.43 8.75
CA ASP A 144 -14.04 11.33 7.61
C ASP A 144 -12.90 10.91 6.67
N VAL A 145 -12.61 9.60 6.62
CA VAL A 145 -11.64 9.00 5.71
C VAL A 145 -12.18 7.71 5.13
N VAL A 146 -11.77 7.40 3.89
CA VAL A 146 -12.06 6.11 3.28
C VAL A 146 -10.93 5.15 3.64
N MET A 147 -11.24 4.07 4.34
CA MET A 147 -10.25 3.14 4.90
C MET A 147 -10.58 1.69 4.54
N ILE A 148 -9.55 0.96 4.09
CA ILE A 148 -9.55 -0.50 3.94
C ILE A 148 -8.70 -1.11 5.06
N VAL A 149 -9.28 -1.97 5.89
CA VAL A 149 -8.55 -2.71 6.92
C VAL A 149 -8.36 -4.14 6.44
N ALA A 150 -7.13 -4.49 6.09
CA ALA A 150 -6.74 -5.85 5.77
C ALA A 150 -6.31 -6.55 7.05
N VAL A 151 -7.04 -7.58 7.49
CA VAL A 151 -6.78 -8.27 8.76
C VAL A 151 -6.56 -9.76 8.53
N ASP A 152 -5.62 -10.35 9.28
CA ASP A 152 -5.45 -11.80 9.30
C ASP A 152 -6.74 -12.49 9.76
N GLU A 153 -7.15 -13.59 9.11
CA GLU A 153 -8.42 -14.29 9.36
C GLU A 153 -8.57 -14.72 10.82
N GLU A 154 -7.49 -15.16 11.46
CA GLU A 154 -7.53 -15.55 12.88
C GLU A 154 -7.80 -14.32 13.77
N GLY A 155 -7.16 -13.20 13.44
CA GLY A 155 -7.36 -11.92 14.14
C GLY A 155 -8.75 -11.34 13.93
N ALA A 156 -9.31 -11.48 12.73
CA ALA A 156 -10.63 -10.94 12.36
C ALA A 156 -11.75 -11.55 13.21
N CYS A 157 -11.74 -12.88 13.35
CA CYS A 157 -12.74 -13.63 14.10
C CYS A 157 -12.62 -13.40 15.61
N ALA A 158 -11.40 -13.26 16.13
CA ALA A 158 -11.16 -13.21 17.57
C ALA A 158 -11.40 -11.84 18.20
N HIS A 159 -11.43 -10.76 17.40
CA HIS A 159 -11.28 -9.40 17.95
C HIS A 159 -12.31 -8.38 17.45
N GLY A 160 -13.35 -8.75 16.72
CA GLY A 160 -14.45 -7.83 16.39
C GLY A 160 -14.12 -6.80 15.31
N PHE A 161 -13.14 -7.08 14.44
CA PHE A 161 -12.82 -6.24 13.28
C PHE A 161 -14.00 -6.12 12.31
N ALA A 162 -14.87 -7.13 12.23
CA ALA A 162 -16.06 -7.10 11.38
C ALA A 162 -17.06 -5.98 11.74
N GLU A 163 -16.97 -5.40 12.93
CA GLU A 163 -17.86 -4.32 13.40
C GLU A 163 -17.29 -2.91 13.10
N LEU A 164 -16.15 -2.82 12.43
CA LEU A 164 -15.56 -1.54 12.08
C LEU A 164 -16.47 -0.77 11.10
N PRO A 165 -16.55 0.57 11.20
CA PRO A 165 -17.25 1.40 10.23
C PRO A 165 -16.49 1.51 8.88
N HIS A 166 -15.44 0.71 8.70
CA HIS A 166 -14.51 0.74 7.57
C HIS A 166 -14.66 -0.53 6.72
N THR A 167 -14.11 -0.51 5.52
CA THR A 167 -14.13 -1.70 4.65
C THR A 167 -13.12 -2.72 5.18
N VAL A 168 -13.58 -3.89 5.63
CA VAL A 168 -12.70 -4.94 6.16
C VAL A 168 -12.51 -6.07 5.15
N ILE A 169 -11.26 -6.42 4.89
CA ILE A 169 -10.89 -7.60 4.10
C ILE A 169 -10.04 -8.54 4.95
N THR A 170 -10.23 -9.84 4.77
CA THR A 170 -9.47 -10.85 5.49
C THR A 170 -8.39 -11.49 4.60
N PHE A 171 -7.29 -11.91 5.20
CA PHE A 171 -6.23 -12.68 4.55
C PHE A 171 -5.64 -13.74 5.51
N ARG A 172 -4.83 -14.68 5.02
CA ARG A 172 -4.07 -15.62 5.90
C ARG A 172 -2.56 -15.45 5.79
N ARG A 173 -2.04 -15.51 4.56
CA ARG A 173 -0.60 -15.46 4.29
C ARG A 173 -0.21 -14.32 3.37
N LYS A 174 -1.14 -13.90 2.51
CA LYS A 174 -0.96 -12.88 1.49
C LYS A 174 -2.22 -12.06 1.37
N ILE A 175 -2.06 -10.74 1.28
CA ILE A 175 -3.18 -9.81 1.08
C ILE A 175 -3.78 -10.03 -0.33
N PRO A 176 -5.11 -10.18 -0.46
CA PRO A 176 -5.75 -10.39 -1.75
C PRO A 176 -5.83 -9.09 -2.55
N ILE A 177 -4.83 -8.89 -3.40
CA ILE A 177 -4.64 -7.66 -4.19
C ILE A 177 -5.80 -7.39 -5.14
N ASP A 178 -6.34 -8.44 -5.76
CA ASP A 178 -7.51 -8.35 -6.62
C ASP A 178 -8.73 -7.81 -5.89
N ARG A 179 -8.90 -8.17 -4.61
CA ARG A 179 -9.98 -7.67 -3.75
C ARG A 179 -9.74 -6.21 -3.39
N VAL A 180 -8.51 -5.83 -3.05
CA VAL A 180 -8.14 -4.42 -2.81
C VAL A 180 -8.40 -3.59 -4.06
N TYR A 181 -7.91 -4.03 -5.22
CA TYR A 181 -8.09 -3.32 -6.48
C TYR A 181 -9.58 -3.17 -6.87
N ARG A 182 -10.40 -4.20 -6.67
CA ARG A 182 -11.85 -4.11 -6.90
C ARG A 182 -12.53 -3.07 -6.00
N LEU A 183 -12.09 -2.96 -4.74
CA LEU A 183 -12.60 -1.94 -3.82
C LEU A 183 -12.15 -0.54 -4.25
N LEU A 184 -10.88 -0.36 -4.60
CA LEU A 184 -10.37 0.92 -5.11
C LEU A 184 -11.13 1.35 -6.37
N LYS A 185 -11.34 0.43 -7.32
CA LYS A 185 -12.10 0.71 -8.54
C LYS A 185 -13.56 1.09 -8.27
N ALA A 186 -14.19 0.53 -7.25
CA ALA A 186 -15.55 0.90 -6.85
C ALA A 186 -15.62 2.28 -6.19
N LEU A 187 -14.51 2.75 -5.61
CA LEU A 187 -14.35 4.05 -4.97
C LEU A 187 -13.79 5.11 -5.93
N GLU A 188 -13.38 4.70 -7.14
CA GLU A 188 -12.90 5.61 -8.17
C GLU A 188 -14.02 6.58 -8.55
N PRO A 189 -13.80 7.90 -8.49
CA PRO A 189 -14.81 8.85 -8.89
C PRO A 189 -15.16 8.60 -10.36
N PRO A 190 -16.44 8.72 -10.76
CA PRO A 190 -16.81 8.61 -12.16
C PRO A 190 -15.96 9.60 -12.94
N SER A 191 -15.14 9.08 -13.86
CA SER A 191 -14.27 9.89 -14.70
C SER A 191 -15.11 11.01 -15.30
N PRO A 192 -14.89 12.30 -14.93
CA PRO A 192 -15.53 13.38 -15.65
C PRO A 192 -15.03 13.22 -17.08
N ALA A 193 -15.97 12.99 -18.00
CA ALA A 193 -15.71 12.73 -19.41
C ALA A 193 -14.45 13.47 -19.88
N ALA A 194 -13.37 12.72 -20.15
CA ALA A 194 -12.13 13.17 -20.74
C ALA A 194 -11.81 14.66 -20.52
N SER A 195 -11.42 15.04 -19.30
CA SER A 195 -10.48 16.16 -19.20
C SER A 195 -9.16 15.67 -19.77
N PRO A 196 -8.59 16.30 -20.81
CA PRO A 196 -7.34 15.84 -21.38
C PRO A 196 -6.24 16.02 -20.33
N SER A 197 -5.84 14.93 -19.68
CA SER A 197 -4.47 14.83 -19.18
C SER A 197 -3.57 15.13 -20.37
N ALA A 198 -2.51 15.93 -20.17
CA ALA A 198 -1.52 16.24 -21.20
C ALA A 198 -1.24 15.00 -22.06
N PRO A 199 -1.13 15.12 -23.40
CA PRO A 199 -1.08 13.96 -24.28
C PRO A 199 0.02 13.04 -23.78
N ALA A 200 -0.37 11.87 -23.27
CA ALA A 200 0.57 10.79 -23.01
C ALA A 200 1.37 10.66 -24.29
N ARG A 201 2.69 10.87 -24.21
CA ARG A 201 3.58 10.80 -25.36
C ARG A 201 3.25 9.48 -26.06
N ALA A 202 2.81 9.58 -27.32
CA ALA A 202 2.34 8.40 -28.04
C ALA A 202 3.42 7.31 -27.93
N PRO A 203 3.03 6.06 -27.56
CA PRO A 203 4.01 5.00 -27.38
C PRO A 203 4.81 4.83 -28.68
N PRO A 204 6.12 4.53 -28.59
CA PRO A 204 6.97 4.36 -29.75
C PRO A 204 6.35 3.37 -30.75
N PRO A 205 6.40 3.62 -32.07
CA PRO A 205 5.87 2.69 -33.08
C PRO A 205 6.44 1.27 -32.94
N GLU A 206 7.67 1.14 -32.45
CA GLU A 206 8.33 -0.13 -32.14
C GLU A 206 7.62 -0.91 -31.04
N ALA A 207 7.12 -0.22 -30.01
CA ALA A 207 6.35 -0.83 -28.92
C ALA A 207 5.01 -1.37 -29.44
N LEU A 208 4.32 -0.62 -30.31
CA LEU A 208 3.07 -1.08 -30.93
C LEU A 208 3.29 -2.31 -31.81
N LYS A 209 4.35 -2.33 -32.62
CA LYS A 209 4.73 -3.50 -33.44
C LYS A 209 5.00 -4.74 -32.60
N LEU A 210 5.63 -4.61 -31.43
CA LEU A 210 5.83 -5.76 -30.53
C LEU A 210 4.50 -6.31 -30.00
N LEU A 211 3.47 -5.46 -29.89
CA LEU A 211 2.18 -5.80 -29.32
C LEU A 211 1.15 -6.28 -30.34
N GLU A 212 1.32 -6.01 -31.64
CA GLU A 212 0.39 -6.40 -32.71
C GLU A 212 0.03 -7.89 -32.70
N GLY A 213 1.02 -8.76 -32.40
CA GLY A 213 0.87 -10.22 -32.39
C GLY A 213 0.37 -10.82 -31.07
N VAL A 214 0.14 -10.02 -30.03
CA VAL A 214 -0.24 -10.53 -28.71
C VAL A 214 -1.73 -10.88 -28.70
N GLU A 215 -2.07 -12.18 -28.73
CA GLU A 215 -3.44 -12.65 -28.50
C GLU A 215 -3.71 -12.88 -27.02
N GLU A 216 -2.81 -13.63 -26.37
CA GLU A 216 -2.77 -13.88 -24.94
C GLU A 216 -1.34 -14.26 -24.54
N GLU A 217 -0.66 -13.43 -23.74
CA GLU A 217 0.70 -13.69 -23.27
C GLU A 217 0.86 -13.33 -21.79
N PRO A 218 1.77 -13.97 -21.03
CA PRO A 218 2.07 -13.54 -19.67
C PRO A 218 2.52 -12.08 -19.62
N LEU A 219 1.93 -11.28 -18.71
CA LEU A 219 2.22 -9.86 -18.58
C LEU A 219 3.72 -9.59 -18.43
N GLN A 220 4.40 -10.37 -17.60
CA GLN A 220 5.84 -10.25 -17.35
C GLN A 220 6.66 -10.31 -18.65
N ARG A 221 6.30 -11.24 -19.55
CA ARG A 221 7.00 -11.42 -20.83
C ARG A 221 6.79 -10.22 -21.76
N VAL A 222 5.60 -9.63 -21.73
CA VAL A 222 5.27 -8.43 -22.51
C VAL A 222 6.03 -7.22 -21.96
N LEU A 223 6.09 -7.06 -20.64
CA LEU A 223 6.83 -5.97 -19.98
C LEU A 223 8.34 -6.07 -20.22
N GLU A 224 8.93 -7.27 -20.18
CA GLU A 224 10.35 -7.48 -20.50
C GLU A 224 10.68 -7.07 -21.94
N ARG A 225 9.80 -7.39 -22.90
CA ARG A 225 9.98 -6.98 -24.31
C ARG A 225 9.88 -5.47 -24.46
N LEU A 226 8.94 -4.82 -23.80
CA LEU A 226 8.76 -3.37 -23.88
C LEU A 226 9.88 -2.61 -23.14
N SER A 227 10.32 -3.08 -21.98
CA SER A 227 11.41 -2.46 -21.22
C SER A 227 12.76 -2.58 -21.94
N SER A 228 12.95 -3.62 -22.77
CA SER A 228 14.12 -3.74 -23.63
C SER A 228 14.25 -2.61 -24.67
N LEU A 229 13.16 -1.89 -24.96
CA LEU A 229 13.15 -0.69 -25.79
C LEU A 229 13.48 0.60 -25.00
N GLY A 230 13.82 0.48 -23.71
CA GLY A 230 14.14 1.61 -22.83
C GLY A 230 12.90 2.33 -22.29
N LEU A 231 11.70 1.75 -22.45
CA LEU A 231 10.47 2.30 -21.86
C LEU A 231 10.49 2.09 -20.35
N SER A 232 10.08 3.13 -19.63
CA SER A 232 9.67 3.02 -18.24
C SER A 232 8.48 2.06 -18.10
N GLU A 233 8.27 1.57 -16.89
CA GLU A 233 7.17 0.64 -16.61
C GLU A 233 5.80 1.28 -16.96
N GLU A 234 5.60 2.56 -16.67
CA GLU A 234 4.39 3.32 -17.04
C GLU A 234 4.19 3.41 -18.56
N GLU A 235 5.25 3.65 -19.32
CA GLU A 235 5.21 3.68 -20.79
C GLU A 235 4.87 2.30 -21.38
N CYS A 236 5.29 1.21 -20.73
CA CYS A 236 4.94 -0.15 -21.14
C CYS A 236 3.42 -0.39 -21.01
N TYR A 237 2.82 -0.02 -19.87
CA TYR A 237 1.37 -0.14 -19.69
C TYR A 237 0.58 0.77 -20.63
N SER A 238 1.08 1.98 -20.89
CA SER A 238 0.50 2.90 -21.87
C SER A 238 0.49 2.28 -23.28
N ALA A 239 1.59 1.63 -23.70
CA ALA A 239 1.69 0.94 -24.98
C ALA A 239 0.70 -0.25 -25.08
N ILE A 240 0.56 -1.04 -24.03
CA ILE A 240 -0.41 -2.15 -23.95
C ILE A 240 -1.84 -1.64 -24.15
N ALA A 241 -2.21 -0.57 -23.46
CA ALA A 241 -3.53 0.04 -23.58
C ALA A 241 -3.78 0.62 -24.98
N ALA A 242 -2.79 1.33 -25.55
CA ALA A 242 -2.87 1.88 -26.90
C ALA A 242 -3.01 0.80 -27.99
N ALA A 243 -2.45 -0.40 -27.76
CA ALA A 243 -2.59 -1.55 -28.64
C ALA A 243 -3.95 -2.28 -28.54
N GLY A 244 -4.88 -1.78 -27.69
CA GLY A 244 -6.20 -2.41 -27.49
C GLY A 244 -6.15 -3.72 -26.70
N LEU A 245 -5.06 -3.94 -25.97
CA LEU A 245 -4.88 -5.10 -25.10
C LEU A 245 -5.34 -4.76 -23.67
N ILE A 246 -5.80 -5.78 -22.95
CA ILE A 246 -6.21 -5.70 -21.55
C ILE A 246 -5.38 -6.67 -20.71
N VAL A 247 -5.11 -6.29 -19.48
CA VAL A 247 -4.47 -7.18 -18.50
C VAL A 247 -5.54 -7.94 -17.74
N GLU A 248 -5.59 -9.26 -17.91
CA GLU A 248 -6.45 -10.17 -17.18
C GLU A 248 -5.67 -10.88 -16.07
N TRP A 249 -6.17 -10.77 -14.84
CA TRP A 249 -5.59 -11.40 -13.66
C TRP A 249 -6.29 -12.73 -13.40
N ARG A 250 -5.65 -13.85 -13.74
CA ARG A 250 -6.22 -15.21 -13.57
C ARG A 250 -6.13 -15.76 -12.15
N GLY A 251 -5.93 -14.91 -11.15
CA GLY A 251 -5.83 -15.27 -9.74
C GLY A 251 -5.01 -14.27 -8.91
N LEU A 252 -4.64 -14.69 -7.71
CA LEU A 252 -3.92 -13.91 -6.69
C LEU A 252 -2.40 -13.81 -6.90
N ASP A 253 -1.89 -14.48 -7.93
CA ASP A 253 -0.47 -14.51 -8.27
C ASP A 253 -0.20 -13.52 -9.42
N PRO A 254 0.56 -12.43 -9.18
CA PRO A 254 0.88 -11.46 -10.22
C PRO A 254 1.63 -12.08 -11.41
N GLY A 255 2.36 -13.18 -11.20
CA GLY A 255 3.02 -13.92 -12.28
C GLY A 255 2.05 -14.69 -13.20
N LYS A 256 0.77 -14.77 -12.83
CA LYS A 256 -0.30 -15.39 -13.63
C LYS A 256 -1.16 -14.38 -14.39
N ALA A 257 -0.79 -13.11 -14.35
CA ALA A 257 -1.42 -12.08 -15.16
C ALA A 257 -1.11 -12.32 -16.64
N VAL A 258 -2.12 -12.18 -17.48
CA VAL A 258 -1.98 -12.29 -18.94
C VAL A 258 -2.44 -11.00 -19.59
N VAL A 259 -1.73 -10.56 -20.62
CA VAL A 259 -2.15 -9.51 -21.54
C VAL A 259 -2.90 -10.21 -22.67
N LYS A 260 -4.14 -9.82 -22.95
CA LYS A 260 -4.93 -10.36 -24.04
C LYS A 260 -5.69 -9.28 -24.80
N ARG A 261 -6.10 -9.55 -26.04
CA ARG A 261 -7.00 -8.62 -26.75
C ARG A 261 -8.33 -8.48 -26.03
N ALA A 262 -8.84 -7.26 -25.96
CA ALA A 262 -10.21 -7.04 -25.53
C ALA A 262 -11.16 -7.82 -26.47
N PRO A 263 -12.15 -8.56 -25.95
CA PRO A 263 -13.16 -9.20 -26.79
C PRO A 263 -13.85 -8.11 -27.62
N GLY A 264 -13.80 -8.26 -28.93
CA GLY A 264 -13.92 -7.15 -29.88
C GLY A 264 -15.20 -6.32 -29.74
N ARG A 265 -15.03 -5.00 -29.89
CA ARG A 265 -15.97 -4.21 -30.69
C ARG A 265 -15.77 -4.64 -32.15
N SER A 266 -16.36 -5.76 -32.55
CA SER A 266 -16.42 -6.17 -33.94
C SER A 266 -17.50 -5.37 -34.68
N GLY A 267 -17.05 -4.47 -35.56
CA GLY A 267 -17.70 -4.10 -36.83
C GLY A 267 -19.12 -3.52 -36.82
N SER A 268 -19.24 -2.18 -36.83
CA SER A 268 -20.37 -1.52 -37.49
C SER A 268 -20.07 -1.34 -38.97
N GLY A 269 -20.02 -2.46 -39.70
CA GLY A 269 -20.20 -2.46 -41.15
C GLY A 269 -21.69 -2.60 -41.45
N ARG A 270 -22.36 -1.49 -41.77
CA ARG A 270 -23.60 -1.53 -42.55
C ARG A 270 -23.46 -0.57 -43.72
N SER A 271 -23.00 -1.13 -44.82
CA SER A 271 -23.36 -0.72 -46.16
C SER A 271 -24.89 -0.73 -46.30
N ALA A 272 -25.49 0.44 -46.46
CA ALA A 272 -26.82 0.57 -47.05
C ALA A 272 -26.62 0.90 -48.53
N GLN A 273 -26.69 -0.14 -49.36
CA GLN A 273 -27.08 -0.02 -50.77
C GLN A 273 -28.60 0.15 -50.77
N GLU A 274 -29.10 1.28 -51.29
CA GLU A 274 -30.48 1.42 -51.72
C GLU A 274 -30.64 0.82 -53.13
N PRO A 275 -31.65 -0.01 -53.40
CA PRO A 275 -32.11 -0.27 -54.76
C PRO A 275 -33.16 0.78 -55.15
N GLY A 276 -33.06 1.26 -56.39
CA GLY A 276 -34.02 2.19 -56.97
C GLY A 276 -35.42 1.61 -57.15
N GLY A 277 -36.39 2.51 -57.06
CA GLY A 277 -37.80 2.37 -57.44
C GLY A 277 -38.40 3.76 -57.55
#